data_AF-A0A3A1XL21-F1
#
_entry.id   AF-A0A3A1XL21-F1
#
_cell.length_a   1.000
_cell.length_b   1.000
_cell.length_c   1.000
_cell.angle_alpha   90.00
_cell.angle_beta   90.00
_cell.angle_gamma   90.00
#
_symmetry.space_group_name_H-M   'P 1'
#
loop_
_entity.id
_entity.type
_entity.pdbx_description
1 polymer ?
#
loop_
_entity_poly.entity_id
_entity_poly.type
_entity_poly.pdbx_seq_one_letter_code
_entity_poly.pdbx_strand_id
1 'polypeptide(L)'
;MIDFSEWVSVASQMTNRSLAGSRVLVDDTAENNTYDSAENNTKNNNKNIEKFLKSSQSWGIIPTTCKKDADFDATQSLENLKNTTINAPSLSGKDAIDYAQKHMPVMQTLLSELRKKELDLQGVRIAVCLVLEPKTAVLLRELHAYGATVGVFCAPDETDQRVADQLKKEGIVVQANRSWTPAQTHEGALKLLDEIQPNIIIDDGASFARLASLERPQIAEKLIGVAEETTSGVRAFEAMQEAGQLNYPVIAVNNSALKTDFDNRHGTGETCVTTMQKILGSACFRNAKVTVVGYGPVGRGFALRIRALGANVTICDTNPVQSLRAVFDGFEAKNLECAVTSSTMIVSATGVRHTITLQHMQKMQENAILAVIGGIANEIALDEIRDFKPIVGTSQRQIQVPNGPQITLISEGDGTNYTTGGGNPIEIMDFSFAVQVSAVAYLLEHNGKNANKSNNGKNRLNAGIYQLPEASDNQIASIALEKRGYSASEANKNNGYRWDLTRFAEEESN
;
A
#
# COMPACT_ATOMS: atom_id res chain seq x y z
N MET A 1 -22.66 -10.18 19.36
CA MET A 1 -21.44 -9.57 18.82
C MET A 1 -21.29 -9.96 17.35
N ILE A 2 -20.86 -9.03 16.50
CA ILE A 2 -20.78 -9.20 15.03
C ILE A 2 -19.74 -10.27 14.66
N ASP A 3 -19.98 -11.04 13.59
CA ASP A 3 -18.94 -11.90 12.99
C ASP A 3 -17.74 -11.05 12.54
N PHE A 4 -16.55 -11.38 13.04
CA PHE A 4 -15.35 -10.58 12.78
C PHE A 4 -15.09 -10.37 11.28
N SER A 5 -15.34 -11.38 10.44
CA SER A 5 -15.12 -11.31 8.99
C SER A 5 -16.05 -10.29 8.33
N GLU A 6 -17.32 -10.26 8.73
CA GLU A 6 -18.30 -9.27 8.28
C GLU A 6 -17.98 -7.86 8.77
N TRP A 7 -17.57 -7.74 10.03
CA TRP A 7 -17.18 -6.46 10.62
C TRP A 7 -15.96 -5.86 9.90
N VAL A 8 -14.91 -6.64 9.67
CA VAL A 8 -13.71 -6.22 8.93
C VAL A 8 -14.07 -5.71 7.53
N SER A 9 -14.92 -6.47 6.83
CA SER A 9 -15.37 -6.11 5.48
C SER A 9 -16.07 -4.76 5.48
N VAL A 10 -16.95 -4.48 6.43
CA VAL A 10 -17.65 -3.19 6.54
C VAL A 10 -16.71 -2.07 7.00
N ALA A 11 -16.00 -2.27 8.12
CA ALA A 11 -15.20 -1.24 8.76
C ALA A 11 -14.06 -0.76 7.86
N SER A 12 -13.35 -1.66 7.19
CA SER A 12 -12.24 -1.30 6.31
C SER A 12 -12.73 -0.82 4.93
N GLN A 13 -13.61 -1.55 4.23
CA GLN A 13 -13.97 -1.17 2.85
C GLN A 13 -14.81 0.09 2.76
N MET A 14 -15.73 0.31 3.71
CA MET A 14 -16.57 1.50 3.66
C MET A 14 -15.76 2.75 4.01
N THR A 15 -14.84 2.66 4.96
CA THR A 15 -14.08 3.84 5.40
C THR A 15 -12.77 4.04 4.64
N ASN A 16 -12.21 3.00 4.02
CA ASN A 16 -10.84 3.00 3.49
C ASN A 16 -9.77 3.37 4.55
N ARG A 17 -10.04 3.02 5.81
CA ARG A 17 -9.15 3.23 6.95
C ARG A 17 -8.49 1.92 7.39
N SER A 18 -7.30 2.04 7.98
CA SER A 18 -6.53 0.89 8.46
C SER A 18 -7.17 0.32 9.73
N LEU A 19 -7.36 -1.00 9.78
CA LEU A 19 -7.74 -1.71 10.99
C LEU A 19 -6.50 -2.05 11.83
N ALA A 20 -5.38 -2.38 11.19
CA ALA A 20 -4.12 -2.58 11.90
C ALA A 20 -3.69 -1.28 12.60
N GLY A 21 -3.33 -1.38 13.88
CA GLY A 21 -2.97 -0.25 14.73
C GLY A 21 -4.15 0.60 15.22
N SER A 22 -5.39 0.25 14.86
CA SER A 22 -6.59 0.96 15.31
C SER A 22 -7.08 0.48 16.67
N ARG A 23 -7.67 1.41 17.43
CA ARG A 23 -8.35 1.11 18.68
C ARG A 23 -9.82 0.78 18.39
N VAL A 24 -10.27 -0.41 18.76
CA VAL A 24 -11.65 -0.87 18.50
C VAL A 24 -12.40 -1.01 19.81
N LEU A 25 -13.52 -0.29 19.94
CA LEU A 25 -14.40 -0.40 21.10
C LEU A 25 -15.02 -1.80 21.12
N VAL A 26 -14.83 -2.50 22.23
CA VAL A 26 -15.42 -3.80 22.53
C VAL A 26 -16.16 -3.74 23.86
N ASP A 27 -17.28 -4.45 23.98
CA ASP A 27 -18.01 -4.58 25.24
C ASP A 27 -17.28 -5.58 26.14
N ASP A 28 -16.75 -5.12 27.26
CA ASP A 28 -16.22 -6.00 28.29
C ASP A 28 -17.33 -6.37 29.29
N THR A 29 -18.11 -7.39 28.95
CA THR A 29 -19.06 -7.98 29.90
C THR A 29 -18.46 -9.14 30.70
N ALA A 30 -17.12 -9.28 30.76
CA ALA A 30 -16.50 -10.34 31.54
C ALA A 30 -16.43 -10.02 33.05
N GLU A 31 -16.43 -8.74 33.46
CA GLU A 31 -16.27 -8.37 34.88
C GLU A 31 -17.55 -7.98 35.65
N ASN A 32 -18.69 -7.71 34.99
CA ASN A 32 -19.88 -7.14 35.65
C ASN A 32 -21.08 -8.09 35.87
N ASN A 33 -20.98 -9.38 35.55
CA ASN A 33 -22.07 -10.34 35.79
C ASN A 33 -21.79 -11.20 37.03
N THR A 34 -21.86 -10.59 38.22
CA THR A 34 -22.14 -11.32 39.45
C THR A 34 -23.65 -11.51 39.57
N TYR A 35 -24.09 -12.77 39.51
CA TYR A 35 -25.45 -13.27 39.81
C TYR A 35 -26.60 -12.74 38.94
N ASP A 36 -26.99 -13.47 37.88
CA ASP A 36 -28.30 -14.13 37.81
C ASP A 36 -28.48 -14.98 36.53
N SER A 37 -29.35 -15.97 36.67
CA SER A 37 -29.85 -17.01 35.77
C SER A 37 -30.05 -16.68 34.27
N ALA A 38 -29.01 -16.91 33.45
CA ALA A 38 -29.13 -17.14 31.99
C ALA A 38 -27.95 -17.95 31.42
N GLU A 39 -27.62 -19.10 32.00
CA GLU A 39 -26.33 -19.78 31.79
C GLU A 39 -25.98 -20.18 30.34
N ASN A 40 -26.94 -20.35 29.43
CA ASN A 40 -26.64 -20.76 28.03
C ASN A 40 -26.39 -19.58 27.08
N ASN A 41 -27.10 -18.45 27.22
CA ASN A 41 -26.88 -17.28 26.37
C ASN A 41 -25.59 -16.54 26.75
N THR A 42 -25.25 -16.48 28.04
CA THR A 42 -24.03 -15.83 28.53
C THR A 42 -22.78 -16.60 28.10
N LYS A 43 -22.80 -17.94 28.14
CA LYS A 43 -21.66 -18.79 27.69
C LYS A 43 -21.40 -18.66 26.19
N ASN A 44 -22.44 -18.61 25.35
CA ASN A 44 -22.26 -18.44 23.90
C ASN A 44 -21.80 -17.04 23.53
N ASN A 45 -22.29 -16.01 24.23
CA ASN A 45 -21.80 -14.64 24.04
C ASN A 45 -20.31 -14.55 24.39
N ASN A 46 -19.88 -15.05 25.56
CA ASN A 46 -18.47 -15.00 25.98
C ASN A 46 -17.52 -15.68 24.97
N LYS A 47 -17.92 -16.82 24.39
CA LYS A 47 -17.14 -17.49 23.34
C LYS A 47 -16.99 -16.65 22.06
N ASN A 48 -18.04 -15.91 21.69
CA ASN A 48 -17.99 -15.03 20.52
C ASN A 48 -17.08 -13.81 20.77
N ILE A 49 -17.10 -13.25 21.99
CA ILE A 49 -16.19 -12.17 22.39
C ILE A 49 -14.74 -12.65 22.33
N GLU A 50 -14.43 -13.78 22.94
CA GLU A 50 -13.09 -14.35 22.94
C GLU A 50 -12.58 -14.61 21.52
N LYS A 51 -13.45 -15.14 20.64
CA LYS A 51 -13.12 -15.35 19.23
C LYS A 51 -12.85 -14.04 18.50
N PHE A 52 -13.66 -13.00 18.73
CA PHE A 52 -13.44 -11.68 18.16
C PHE A 52 -12.11 -11.09 18.62
N LEU A 53 -11.83 -11.10 19.93
CA LEU A 53 -10.59 -10.57 20.51
C LEU A 53 -9.35 -11.29 19.98
N LYS A 54 -9.41 -12.62 19.86
CA LYS A 54 -8.28 -13.39 19.29
C LYS A 54 -8.03 -13.03 17.83
N SER A 55 -9.10 -12.86 17.05
CA SER A 55 -9.02 -12.52 15.63
C SER A 55 -8.53 -11.08 15.45
N SER A 56 -9.01 -10.15 16.28
CA SER A 56 -8.61 -8.75 16.26
C SER A 56 -7.14 -8.57 16.63
N GLN A 57 -6.66 -9.23 17.68
CA GLN A 57 -5.24 -9.24 18.03
C GLN A 57 -4.36 -9.80 16.91
N SER A 58 -4.80 -10.90 16.27
CA SER A 58 -4.10 -11.48 15.12
C SER A 58 -4.06 -10.55 13.90
N TRP A 59 -5.00 -9.60 13.82
CA TRP A 59 -5.05 -8.54 12.81
C TRP A 59 -4.22 -7.30 13.17
N GLY A 60 -3.68 -7.22 14.39
CA GLY A 60 -3.02 -6.03 14.91
C GLY A 60 -3.97 -4.91 15.35
N ILE A 61 -5.23 -5.25 15.65
CA ILE A 61 -6.20 -4.34 16.26
C ILE A 61 -5.97 -4.29 17.77
N ILE A 62 -6.15 -3.12 18.37
CA ILE A 62 -6.04 -2.89 19.81
C ILE A 62 -7.45 -2.77 20.41
N PRO A 63 -7.94 -3.77 21.15
CA PRO A 63 -9.23 -3.66 21.82
C PRO A 63 -9.19 -2.56 22.89
N THR A 64 -10.26 -1.78 23.00
CA THR A 64 -10.43 -0.78 24.06
C THR A 64 -11.85 -0.83 24.61
N THR A 65 -12.02 -0.49 25.89
CA THR A 65 -13.33 -0.25 26.51
C THR A 65 -13.65 1.24 26.59
N CYS A 66 -12.69 2.12 26.25
CA CYS A 66 -12.86 3.56 26.28
C CYS A 66 -13.36 4.07 24.92
N LYS A 67 -14.63 4.51 24.89
CA LYS A 67 -15.26 5.05 23.68
C LYS A 67 -14.57 6.30 23.11
N LYS A 68 -13.96 7.13 23.96
CA LYS A 68 -13.26 8.36 23.52
C LYS A 68 -11.98 8.06 22.76
N ASP A 69 -11.39 6.90 23.02
CA ASP A 69 -10.15 6.43 22.42
C ASP A 69 -10.39 5.52 21.22
N ALA A 70 -11.64 5.16 20.92
CA ALA A 70 -11.94 4.20 19.88
C ALA A 70 -11.95 4.86 18.48
N ASP A 71 -11.19 4.27 17.56
CA ASP A 71 -11.21 4.59 16.13
C ASP A 71 -12.41 3.96 15.42
N PHE A 72 -12.85 2.79 15.90
CA PHE A 72 -14.02 2.06 15.42
C PHE A 72 -14.82 1.48 16.59
N ASP A 73 -16.09 1.19 16.33
CA ASP A 73 -17.01 0.65 17.33
C ASP A 73 -17.54 -0.72 16.90
N ALA A 74 -17.10 -1.78 17.57
CA ALA A 74 -17.56 -3.15 17.32
C ALA A 74 -18.70 -3.60 18.24
N THR A 75 -19.22 -2.70 19.10
CA THR A 75 -20.37 -2.96 19.98
C THR A 75 -21.71 -2.83 19.24
N GLN A 76 -21.72 -2.09 18.13
CA GLN A 76 -22.91 -1.87 17.30
C GLN A 76 -23.35 -3.16 16.60
N SER A 77 -24.59 -3.22 16.10
CA SER A 77 -25.01 -4.25 15.14
C SER A 77 -24.40 -3.97 13.77
N LEU A 78 -24.26 -4.98 12.91
CA LEU A 78 -23.72 -4.79 11.55
C LEU A 78 -24.59 -3.84 10.71
N GLU A 79 -25.91 -3.90 10.89
CA GLU A 79 -26.85 -3.00 10.23
C GLU A 79 -26.66 -1.55 10.68
N ASN A 80 -26.55 -1.32 12.00
CA ASN A 80 -26.26 0.01 12.53
C ASN A 80 -24.91 0.51 12.04
N LEU A 81 -23.88 -0.34 12.05
CA LEU A 81 -22.56 0.01 11.55
C LEU A 81 -22.61 0.45 10.08
N LYS A 82 -23.31 -0.29 9.21
CA LYS A 82 -23.48 0.09 7.80
C LYS A 82 -24.22 1.43 7.61
N ASN A 83 -25.17 1.74 8.49
CA ASN A 83 -25.96 2.96 8.41
C ASN A 83 -25.22 4.18 8.98
N THR A 84 -24.34 4.00 9.96
CA THR A 84 -23.60 5.09 10.63
C THR A 84 -22.20 5.31 10.09
N THR A 85 -21.61 4.29 9.46
CA THR A 85 -20.26 4.36 8.89
C THR A 85 -20.30 5.10 7.55
N ILE A 86 -19.36 6.02 7.38
CA ILE A 86 -19.15 6.70 6.10
C ILE A 86 -18.85 5.68 4.99
N ASN A 87 -19.46 5.87 3.83
CA ASN A 87 -19.17 5.09 2.64
C ASN A 87 -18.26 5.90 1.70
N ALA A 88 -16.96 5.89 1.98
CA ALA A 88 -15.92 6.60 1.25
C ALA A 88 -15.95 6.33 -0.27
N PRO A 89 -16.16 5.09 -0.76
CA PRO A 89 -16.36 4.83 -2.18
C PRO A 89 -17.50 5.62 -2.84
N SER A 90 -18.51 6.04 -2.08
CA SER A 90 -19.69 6.75 -2.61
C SER A 90 -19.61 8.28 -2.52
N LEU A 91 -18.56 8.83 -1.89
CA LEU A 91 -18.40 10.27 -1.70
C LEU A 91 -18.20 11.02 -3.04
N SER A 92 -18.43 12.33 -3.06
CA SER A 92 -17.96 13.15 -4.18
C SER A 92 -16.43 13.20 -4.21
N GLY A 93 -15.82 13.58 -5.34
CA GLY A 93 -14.35 13.74 -5.42
C GLY A 93 -13.82 14.70 -4.35
N LYS A 94 -14.51 15.83 -4.13
CA LYS A 94 -14.16 16.79 -3.08
C LYS A 94 -14.25 16.16 -1.69
N ASP A 95 -15.39 15.55 -1.35
CA ASP A 95 -15.62 15.02 0.00
C ASP A 95 -14.71 13.82 0.29
N ALA A 96 -14.38 13.02 -0.72
CA ALA A 96 -13.42 11.92 -0.60
C ALA A 96 -12.01 12.43 -0.28
N ILE A 97 -11.54 13.49 -0.95
CA ILE A 97 -10.22 14.09 -0.69
C ILE A 97 -10.21 14.74 0.69
N ASP A 98 -11.25 15.50 1.05
CA ASP A 98 -11.34 16.16 2.36
C ASP A 98 -11.40 15.13 3.51
N TYR A 99 -12.11 14.01 3.28
CA TYR A 99 -12.14 12.89 4.20
C TYR A 99 -10.75 12.26 4.36
N ALA A 100 -10.05 11.99 3.26
CA ALA A 100 -8.68 11.48 3.31
C ALA A 100 -7.74 12.43 4.07
N GLN A 101 -7.79 13.73 3.76
CA GLN A 101 -6.95 14.75 4.39
C GLN A 101 -7.12 14.79 5.91
N LYS A 102 -8.36 14.64 6.41
CA LYS A 102 -8.65 14.59 7.85
C LYS A 102 -7.95 13.42 8.57
N HIS A 103 -7.69 12.33 7.84
CA HIS A 103 -7.07 11.12 8.37
C HIS A 103 -5.58 10.99 7.97
N MET A 104 -4.97 12.05 7.43
CA MET A 104 -3.55 12.12 7.05
C MET A 104 -2.77 13.22 7.81
N PRO A 105 -2.73 13.21 9.15
CA PRO A 105 -2.10 14.28 9.92
C PRO A 105 -0.56 14.23 9.92
N VAL A 106 0.07 13.11 9.56
CA VAL A 106 1.52 12.92 9.70
C VAL A 106 2.28 13.69 8.64
N MET A 107 1.93 13.51 7.37
CA MET A 107 2.55 14.22 6.26
C MET A 107 2.41 15.74 6.42
N GLN A 108 1.23 16.22 6.83
CA GLN A 108 0.99 17.65 7.08
C GLN A 108 1.87 18.21 8.21
N THR A 109 1.99 17.46 9.30
CA THR A 109 2.85 17.85 10.43
C THR A 109 4.31 17.88 10.00
N LEU A 110 4.77 16.86 9.26
CA LEU A 110 6.12 16.79 8.72
C LEU A 110 6.42 17.98 7.79
N LEU A 111 5.52 18.30 6.84
CA LEU A 111 5.69 19.44 5.94
C LEU A 111 5.82 20.76 6.70
N SER A 112 5.02 20.96 7.75
CA SER A 112 5.12 22.12 8.64
C SER A 112 6.49 22.20 9.33
N GLU A 113 7.01 21.06 9.82
CA GLU A 113 8.34 21.00 10.43
C GLU A 113 9.47 21.24 9.44
N LEU A 114 9.40 20.66 8.24
CA LEU A 114 10.37 20.86 7.17
C LEU A 114 10.39 22.32 6.71
N ARG A 115 9.23 22.97 6.62
CA ARG A 115 9.14 24.41 6.30
C ARG A 115 9.80 25.29 7.35
N LYS A 116 9.69 24.93 8.64
CA LYS A 116 10.44 25.60 9.72
C LYS A 116 11.95 25.40 9.60
N LYS A 117 12.39 24.30 8.98
CA LYS A 117 13.78 24.00 8.62
C LYS A 117 14.16 24.50 7.21
N GLU A 118 13.50 25.56 6.73
CA GLU A 118 13.79 26.23 5.46
C GLU A 118 13.49 25.44 4.17
N LEU A 119 12.63 24.41 4.21
CA LEU A 119 12.12 23.80 2.98
C LEU A 119 11.33 24.84 2.18
N ASP A 120 11.76 25.08 0.94
CA ASP A 120 11.11 25.99 0.01
C ASP A 120 10.77 25.32 -1.32
N LEU A 121 9.48 25.14 -1.58
CA LEU A 121 8.98 24.54 -2.81
C LEU A 121 8.69 25.58 -3.90
N GLN A 122 8.92 26.88 -3.64
CA GLN A 122 8.68 27.93 -4.62
C GLN A 122 9.51 27.74 -5.89
N GLY A 123 8.80 27.58 -7.02
CA GLY A 123 9.38 27.33 -8.34
C GLY A 123 9.96 25.93 -8.51
N VAL A 124 9.71 25.00 -7.57
CA VAL A 124 9.94 23.57 -7.76
C VAL A 124 8.78 23.02 -8.58
N ARG A 125 9.10 22.29 -9.65
CA ARG A 125 8.10 21.66 -10.52
C ARG A 125 8.13 20.15 -10.31
N ILE A 126 7.01 19.56 -9.91
CA ILE A 126 6.92 18.15 -9.51
C ILE A 126 5.88 17.47 -10.40
N ALA A 127 6.29 16.42 -11.10
CA ALA A 127 5.36 15.50 -11.75
C ALA A 127 5.16 14.28 -10.84
N VAL A 128 3.91 13.92 -10.62
CA VAL A 128 3.52 12.76 -9.79
C VAL A 128 2.95 11.70 -10.73
N CYS A 129 3.50 10.50 -10.67
CA CYS A 129 2.98 9.31 -11.34
C CYS A 129 2.76 8.24 -10.27
N LEU A 130 1.55 8.20 -9.74
CA LEU A 130 1.09 7.28 -8.70
C LEU A 130 -0.34 6.85 -9.04
N VAL A 131 -0.86 5.82 -8.37
CA VAL A 131 -2.31 5.53 -8.35
C VAL A 131 -3.07 6.82 -7.98
N LEU A 132 -4.03 7.25 -8.81
CA LEU A 132 -4.72 8.52 -8.61
C LEU A 132 -5.99 8.33 -7.78
N GLU A 133 -5.82 8.48 -6.48
CA GLU A 133 -6.86 8.27 -5.48
C GLU A 133 -6.94 9.47 -4.50
N PRO A 134 -7.92 9.51 -3.57
CA PRO A 134 -8.11 10.67 -2.69
C PRO A 134 -6.86 11.06 -1.90
N LYS A 135 -6.02 10.09 -1.49
CA LYS A 135 -4.80 10.32 -0.72
C LYS A 135 -3.71 10.97 -1.59
N THR A 136 -3.55 10.53 -2.84
CA THR A 136 -2.64 11.16 -3.83
C THR A 136 -3.04 12.61 -4.10
N ALA A 137 -4.34 12.90 -4.15
CA ALA A 137 -4.83 14.27 -4.22
C ALA A 137 -4.45 15.11 -2.99
N VAL A 138 -4.42 14.53 -1.78
CA VAL A 138 -3.92 15.24 -0.58
C VAL A 138 -2.44 15.59 -0.75
N LEU A 139 -1.59 14.65 -1.18
CA LEU A 139 -0.18 14.93 -1.48
C LEU A 139 -0.02 16.09 -2.48
N LEU A 140 -0.76 16.05 -3.60
CA LEU A 140 -0.73 17.11 -4.62
C LEU A 140 -1.16 18.46 -4.05
N ARG A 141 -2.27 18.51 -3.29
CA ARG A 141 -2.78 19.75 -2.67
C ARG A 141 -1.76 20.33 -1.69
N GLU A 142 -1.13 19.52 -0.86
CA GLU A 142 -0.16 19.98 0.13
C GLU A 142 1.13 20.49 -0.56
N LEU A 143 1.68 19.76 -1.53
CA LEU A 143 2.84 20.23 -2.31
C LEU A 143 2.53 21.56 -3.02
N HIS A 144 1.34 21.67 -3.61
CA HIS A 144 0.88 22.90 -4.27
C HIS A 144 0.74 24.07 -3.28
N ALA A 145 0.10 23.83 -2.13
CA ALA A 145 -0.08 24.84 -1.07
C ALA A 145 1.25 25.36 -0.51
N TYR A 146 2.29 24.51 -0.52
CA TYR A 146 3.65 24.89 -0.10
C TYR A 146 4.47 25.58 -1.21
N GLY A 147 3.89 25.76 -2.40
CA GLY A 147 4.45 26.60 -3.48
C GLY A 147 4.99 25.83 -4.69
N ALA A 148 4.88 24.50 -4.72
CA ALA A 148 5.27 23.72 -5.88
C ALA A 148 4.28 23.91 -7.04
N THR A 149 4.79 23.90 -8.26
CA THR A 149 3.96 23.60 -9.44
C THR A 149 3.86 22.09 -9.55
N VAL A 150 2.65 21.56 -9.41
CA VAL A 150 2.42 20.11 -9.44
C VAL A 150 1.55 19.71 -10.61
N GLY A 151 1.82 18.53 -11.16
CA GLY A 151 0.91 17.87 -12.07
C GLY A 151 0.97 16.37 -11.90
N VAL A 152 -0.08 15.67 -12.32
CA VAL A 152 -0.23 14.23 -12.13
C VAL A 152 -0.57 13.52 -13.43
N PHE A 153 0.06 12.37 -13.64
CA PHE A 153 -0.28 11.39 -14.68
C PHE A 153 -0.62 10.08 -13.98
N CYS A 154 -1.61 9.37 -14.52
CA CYS A 154 -2.00 8.06 -13.99
C CYS A 154 -2.63 7.22 -15.09
N ALA A 155 -2.35 5.91 -15.07
CA ALA A 155 -2.92 4.97 -16.02
C ALA A 155 -4.45 4.81 -15.81
N PRO A 156 -5.20 4.39 -16.84
CA PRO A 156 -6.67 4.32 -16.78
C PRO A 156 -7.22 3.42 -15.68
N ASP A 157 -6.58 2.29 -15.44
CA ASP A 157 -6.92 1.25 -14.47
C ASP A 157 -6.64 1.68 -13.01
N GLU A 158 -5.73 2.63 -12.82
CA GLU A 158 -5.31 3.17 -11.53
C GLU A 158 -5.95 4.54 -11.21
N THR A 159 -6.84 5.04 -12.08
CA THR A 159 -7.44 6.37 -11.95
C THR A 159 -8.80 6.33 -11.26
N ASP A 160 -8.96 7.03 -10.13
CA ASP A 160 -10.28 7.48 -9.65
C ASP A 160 -10.70 8.75 -10.40
N GLN A 161 -11.65 8.60 -11.33
CA GLN A 161 -12.09 9.70 -12.18
C GLN A 161 -12.68 10.87 -11.38
N ARG A 162 -13.32 10.62 -10.23
CA ARG A 162 -13.89 11.69 -9.39
C ARG A 162 -12.80 12.59 -8.81
N VAL A 163 -11.67 11.99 -8.44
CA VAL A 163 -10.49 12.68 -7.92
C VAL A 163 -9.80 13.45 -9.03
N ALA A 164 -9.59 12.82 -10.20
CA ALA A 164 -9.02 13.48 -11.37
C ALA A 164 -9.82 14.73 -11.78
N ASP A 165 -11.15 14.62 -11.83
CA ASP A 165 -12.03 15.73 -12.19
C ASP A 165 -12.04 16.84 -11.13
N GLN A 166 -11.93 16.48 -9.84
CA GLN A 166 -11.87 17.45 -8.75
C GLN A 166 -10.57 18.25 -8.76
N LEU A 167 -9.42 17.58 -8.96
CA LEU A 167 -8.11 18.24 -9.06
C LEU A 167 -8.04 19.21 -10.26
N LYS A 168 -8.63 18.83 -11.42
CA LYS A 168 -8.74 19.74 -12.58
C LYS A 168 -9.52 21.01 -12.24
N LYS A 169 -10.61 20.90 -11.49
CA LYS A 169 -11.40 22.07 -11.04
C LYS A 169 -10.61 22.97 -10.08
N GLU A 170 -9.66 22.40 -9.35
CA GLU A 170 -8.76 23.13 -8.45
C GLU A 170 -7.56 23.75 -9.17
N GLY A 171 -7.44 23.56 -10.48
CA GLY A 171 -6.37 24.14 -11.30
C GLY A 171 -5.07 23.34 -11.29
N ILE A 172 -5.07 22.12 -10.75
CA ILE A 172 -3.93 21.20 -10.86
C ILE A 172 -3.91 20.56 -12.26
N VAL A 173 -2.73 20.45 -12.86
CA VAL A 173 -2.56 19.78 -14.15
C VAL A 173 -2.76 18.27 -13.97
N VAL A 174 -3.71 17.69 -14.70
CA VAL A 174 -4.06 16.26 -14.58
C VAL A 174 -4.13 15.62 -15.96
N GLN A 175 -3.24 14.66 -16.20
CA GLN A 175 -3.24 13.77 -17.36
C GLN A 175 -3.65 12.37 -16.93
N ALA A 176 -4.95 12.18 -16.64
CA ALA A 176 -5.52 10.90 -16.25
C ALA A 176 -6.97 10.80 -16.73
N ASN A 177 -7.34 9.63 -17.28
CA ASN A 177 -8.70 9.30 -17.69
C ASN A 177 -8.91 7.78 -17.80
N ARG A 178 -9.95 7.25 -17.16
CA ARG A 178 -10.29 5.80 -17.18
C ARG A 178 -10.67 5.26 -18.56
N SER A 179 -10.99 6.12 -19.51
CA SER A 179 -11.45 5.76 -20.85
C SER A 179 -10.34 5.83 -21.91
N TRP A 180 -9.11 6.14 -21.53
CA TRP A 180 -8.01 6.24 -22.49
C TRP A 180 -7.60 4.89 -23.05
N THR A 181 -7.32 4.89 -24.35
CA THR A 181 -6.60 3.81 -25.03
C THR A 181 -5.11 3.87 -24.69
N PRO A 182 -4.33 2.79 -24.90
CA PRO A 182 -2.89 2.81 -24.66
C PRO A 182 -2.14 3.96 -25.34
N ALA A 183 -2.53 4.30 -26.58
CA ALA A 183 -1.94 5.43 -27.30
C ALA A 183 -2.24 6.79 -26.65
N GLN A 184 -3.47 6.98 -26.16
CA GLN A 184 -3.85 8.20 -25.44
C GLN A 184 -3.20 8.29 -24.06
N THR A 185 -3.03 7.16 -23.38
CA THR A 185 -2.28 7.08 -22.12
C THR A 185 -0.83 7.50 -22.33
N HIS A 186 -0.17 6.98 -23.38
CA HIS A 186 1.18 7.38 -23.76
C HIS A 186 1.29 8.88 -24.05
N GLU A 187 0.38 9.40 -24.88
CA GLU A 187 0.32 10.82 -25.21
C GLU A 187 0.09 11.70 -23.97
N GLY A 188 -0.78 11.27 -23.06
CA GLY A 188 -1.06 11.94 -21.78
C GLY A 188 0.19 12.03 -20.89
N ALA A 189 0.98 10.95 -20.80
CA ALA A 189 2.23 10.94 -20.06
C ALA A 189 3.24 11.97 -20.64
N LEU A 190 3.43 11.95 -21.96
CA LEU A 190 4.29 12.91 -22.65
C LEU A 190 3.81 14.35 -22.47
N LYS A 191 2.50 14.57 -22.54
CA LYS A 191 1.90 15.90 -22.33
C LYS A 191 2.16 16.43 -20.92
N LEU A 192 2.10 15.58 -19.89
CA LEU A 192 2.43 16.02 -18.53
C LEU A 192 3.89 16.46 -18.43
N LEU A 193 4.82 15.68 -18.99
CA LEU A 193 6.24 16.04 -19.03
C LEU A 193 6.43 17.40 -19.72
N ASP A 194 5.78 17.59 -20.86
CA ASP A 194 5.91 18.81 -21.66
C ASP A 194 5.32 20.04 -20.95
N GLU A 195 4.20 19.89 -20.24
CA GLU A 195 3.49 20.97 -19.54
C GLU A 195 4.16 21.34 -18.21
N ILE A 196 4.59 20.36 -17.42
CA ILE A 196 5.19 20.58 -16.10
C ILE A 196 6.70 20.87 -16.20
N GLN A 197 7.39 20.31 -17.20
CA GLN A 197 8.87 20.36 -17.30
C GLN A 197 9.52 20.04 -15.93
N PRO A 198 9.22 18.88 -15.32
CA PRO A 198 9.50 18.62 -13.92
C PRO A 198 10.98 18.74 -13.58
N ASN A 199 11.24 19.22 -12.36
CA ASN A 199 12.53 19.10 -11.70
C ASN A 199 12.62 17.83 -10.87
N ILE A 200 11.49 17.37 -10.33
CA ILE A 200 11.41 16.15 -9.54
C ILE A 200 10.26 15.32 -10.07
N ILE A 201 10.48 14.01 -10.15
CA ILE A 201 9.41 13.04 -10.43
C ILE A 201 9.19 12.23 -9.15
N ILE A 202 7.94 12.14 -8.70
CA ILE A 202 7.49 11.12 -7.75
C ILE A 202 6.88 10.01 -8.58
N ASP A 203 7.46 8.82 -8.55
CA ASP A 203 7.15 7.72 -9.48
C ASP A 203 6.75 6.43 -8.73
N ASP A 204 5.91 5.65 -9.40
CA ASP A 204 5.43 4.33 -8.99
C ASP A 204 5.73 3.36 -10.15
N GLY A 205 6.73 2.51 -9.97
CA GLY A 205 7.12 1.49 -10.95
C GLY A 205 8.12 1.95 -12.01
N ALA A 206 8.75 3.11 -11.83
CA ALA A 206 9.77 3.73 -12.69
C ALA A 206 9.33 4.02 -14.13
N SER A 207 8.06 3.79 -14.48
CA SER A 207 7.61 3.81 -15.88
C SER A 207 7.67 5.23 -16.46
N PHE A 208 7.31 6.23 -15.66
CA PHE A 208 7.20 7.61 -16.11
C PHE A 208 8.56 8.31 -16.21
N ALA A 209 9.45 8.10 -15.23
CA ALA A 209 10.82 8.61 -15.30
C ALA A 209 11.63 7.94 -16.43
N ARG A 210 11.41 6.64 -16.68
CA ARG A 210 12.02 5.94 -17.83
C ARG A 210 11.51 6.48 -19.15
N LEU A 211 10.20 6.73 -19.26
CA LEU A 211 9.62 7.40 -20.42
C LEU A 211 10.26 8.77 -20.66
N ALA A 212 10.45 9.57 -19.59
CA ALA A 212 11.14 10.85 -19.69
C ALA A 212 12.57 10.70 -20.22
N SER A 213 13.33 9.71 -19.73
CA SER A 213 14.69 9.44 -20.22
C SER A 213 14.73 9.04 -21.70
N LEU A 214 13.76 8.24 -22.15
CA LEU A 214 13.72 7.69 -23.50
C LEU A 214 13.18 8.69 -24.54
N GLU A 215 12.12 9.41 -24.21
CA GLU A 215 11.36 10.21 -25.18
C GLU A 215 11.40 11.72 -24.92
N ARG A 216 11.91 12.14 -23.77
CA ARG A 216 12.14 13.55 -23.40
C ARG A 216 13.49 13.76 -22.71
N PRO A 217 14.61 13.32 -23.30
CA PRO A 217 15.93 13.36 -22.65
C PRO A 217 16.32 14.76 -22.15
N GLN A 218 15.93 15.82 -22.87
CA GLN A 218 16.14 17.22 -22.46
C GLN A 218 15.43 17.64 -21.16
N ILE A 219 14.37 16.92 -20.78
CA ILE A 219 13.67 17.09 -19.50
C ILE A 219 14.37 16.24 -18.44
N ALA A 220 14.68 14.99 -18.76
CA ALA A 220 15.39 14.08 -17.86
C ALA A 220 16.74 14.64 -17.39
N GLU A 221 17.50 15.27 -18.28
CA GLU A 221 18.79 15.94 -17.97
C GLU A 221 18.66 17.09 -16.96
N LYS A 222 17.46 17.64 -16.77
CA LYS A 222 17.19 18.76 -15.84
C LYS A 222 16.58 18.29 -14.52
N LEU A 223 16.41 16.98 -14.33
CA LEU A 223 15.90 16.44 -13.08
C LEU A 223 16.91 16.66 -11.96
N ILE A 224 16.41 17.20 -10.86
CA ILE A 224 17.08 17.19 -9.55
C ILE A 224 17.14 15.75 -9.04
N GLY A 225 16.10 14.95 -9.30
CA GLY A 225 16.05 13.51 -9.03
C GLY A 225 14.65 12.92 -9.13
N VAL A 226 14.55 11.63 -8.83
CA VAL A 226 13.31 10.85 -8.78
C VAL A 226 13.13 10.26 -7.38
N ALA A 227 11.90 10.20 -6.89
CA ALA A 227 11.54 9.45 -5.69
C ALA A 227 10.66 8.26 -6.11
N GLU A 228 11.16 7.04 -5.91
CA GLU A 228 10.54 5.80 -6.40
C GLU A 228 9.95 4.97 -5.26
N GLU A 229 8.64 4.74 -5.31
CA GLU A 229 7.88 4.12 -4.22
C GLU A 229 7.95 2.59 -4.19
N THR A 230 8.23 1.93 -5.31
CA THR A 230 8.04 0.48 -5.44
C THR A 230 9.32 -0.32 -5.56
N THR A 231 9.24 -1.57 -5.10
CA THR A 231 10.35 -2.53 -5.25
C THR A 231 10.65 -2.81 -6.72
N SER A 232 9.62 -2.93 -7.56
CA SER A 232 9.76 -3.14 -9.01
C SER A 232 10.41 -1.95 -9.71
N GLY A 233 10.00 -0.73 -9.37
CA GLY A 233 10.61 0.49 -9.90
C GLY A 233 12.07 0.66 -9.46
N VAL A 234 12.40 0.41 -8.18
CA VAL A 234 13.79 0.43 -7.71
C VAL A 234 14.65 -0.56 -8.51
N ARG A 235 14.18 -1.80 -8.72
CA ARG A 235 14.88 -2.80 -9.55
C ARG A 235 15.08 -2.34 -11.00
N ALA A 236 14.10 -1.63 -11.56
CA ALA A 236 14.23 -1.07 -12.90
C ALA A 236 15.34 -0.01 -12.97
N PHE A 237 15.47 0.84 -11.94
CA PHE A 237 16.58 1.79 -11.84
C PHE A 237 17.92 1.11 -11.56
N GLU A 238 17.96 0.03 -10.77
CA GLU A 238 19.18 -0.77 -10.56
C GLU A 238 19.68 -1.32 -11.90
N ALA A 239 18.79 -1.88 -12.72
CA ALA A 239 19.12 -2.34 -14.06
C ALA A 239 19.61 -1.19 -14.97
N MET A 240 19.02 0.00 -14.88
CA MET A 240 19.51 1.19 -15.61
C MET A 240 20.90 1.62 -15.14
N GLN A 241 21.18 1.56 -13.84
CA GLN A 241 22.48 1.89 -13.27
C GLN A 241 23.55 0.91 -13.75
N GLU A 242 23.27 -0.39 -13.69
CA GLU A 242 24.16 -1.45 -14.20
C GLU A 242 24.43 -1.32 -15.70
N ALA A 243 23.44 -0.88 -16.47
CA ALA A 243 23.58 -0.59 -17.90
C ALA A 243 24.29 0.75 -18.21
N GLY A 244 24.62 1.56 -17.19
CA GLY A 244 25.21 2.89 -17.38
C GLY A 244 24.25 3.92 -17.99
N GLN A 245 22.94 3.70 -17.87
CA GLN A 245 21.88 4.53 -18.45
C GLN A 245 21.20 5.47 -17.44
N LEU A 246 21.48 5.31 -16.15
CA LEU A 246 20.95 6.20 -15.11
C LEU A 246 21.75 7.51 -15.06
N ASN A 247 21.08 8.65 -15.27
CA ASN A 247 21.71 9.98 -15.39
C ASN A 247 21.23 11.00 -14.34
N TYR A 248 20.41 10.60 -13.39
CA TYR A 248 19.92 11.41 -12.27
C TYR A 248 19.90 10.59 -10.97
N PRO A 249 19.87 11.23 -9.79
CA PRO A 249 19.72 10.51 -8.53
C PRO A 249 18.29 9.99 -8.37
N VAL A 250 18.18 8.79 -7.81
CA VAL A 250 16.91 8.15 -7.43
C VAL A 250 16.93 7.91 -5.94
N ILE A 251 15.92 8.40 -5.22
CA ILE A 251 15.69 8.05 -3.83
C ILE A 251 14.76 6.85 -3.81
N ALA A 252 15.27 5.72 -3.32
CA ALA A 252 14.52 4.48 -3.18
C ALA A 252 13.57 4.55 -1.97
N VAL A 253 12.47 5.30 -2.09
CA VAL A 253 11.43 5.46 -1.05
C VAL A 253 10.90 4.10 -0.58
N ASN A 254 10.80 3.13 -1.49
CA ASN A 254 10.39 1.77 -1.15
C ASN A 254 11.18 1.14 0.02
N ASN A 255 12.46 1.48 0.16
CA ASN A 255 13.36 0.85 1.11
C ASN A 255 13.29 1.48 2.52
N SER A 256 12.49 2.54 2.71
CA SER A 256 12.08 2.99 4.03
C SER A 256 11.38 1.87 4.79
N ALA A 257 11.65 1.77 6.09
CA ALA A 257 10.95 0.84 6.97
C ALA A 257 9.44 1.15 7.01
N LEU A 258 9.09 2.44 6.93
CA LEU A 258 7.70 2.90 6.90
C LEU A 258 6.97 2.54 5.60
N LYS A 259 7.69 2.24 4.52
CA LYS A 259 7.10 1.69 3.31
C LYS A 259 7.05 0.16 3.38
N THR A 260 8.18 -0.48 3.63
CA THR A 260 8.29 -1.95 3.57
C THR A 260 7.44 -2.64 4.64
N ASP A 261 7.47 -2.16 5.89
CA ASP A 261 6.78 -2.82 7.00
C ASP A 261 5.35 -2.32 7.24
N PHE A 262 4.96 -1.17 6.67
CA PHE A 262 3.61 -0.64 6.83
C PHE A 262 2.82 -0.63 5.53
N ASP A 263 3.29 0.03 4.47
CA ASP A 263 2.59 0.04 3.18
C ASP A 263 2.41 -1.39 2.63
N ASN A 264 3.52 -2.08 2.36
CA ASN A 264 3.48 -3.39 1.73
C ASN A 264 2.79 -4.42 2.64
N ARG A 265 3.21 -4.49 3.91
CA ARG A 265 2.73 -5.52 4.84
C ARG A 265 1.36 -5.20 5.44
N HIS A 266 1.13 -3.97 5.87
CA HIS A 266 -0.14 -3.59 6.50
C HIS A 266 -1.14 -3.03 5.51
N GLY A 267 -0.74 -2.19 4.56
CA GLY A 267 -1.62 -1.62 3.54
C GLY A 267 -2.09 -2.64 2.52
N THR A 268 -1.20 -3.11 1.65
CA THR A 268 -1.56 -4.03 0.55
C THR A 268 -2.09 -5.35 1.11
N GLY A 269 -1.41 -5.90 2.13
CA GLY A 269 -1.84 -7.13 2.79
C GLY A 269 -3.26 -7.06 3.37
N GLU A 270 -3.74 -5.88 3.79
CA GLU A 270 -5.11 -5.70 4.31
C GLU A 270 -6.12 -5.44 3.20
N THR A 271 -5.82 -4.50 2.32
CA THR A 271 -6.78 -3.99 1.34
C THR A 271 -7.04 -5.01 0.24
N CYS A 272 -6.08 -5.86 -0.10
CA CYS A 272 -6.34 -7.01 -0.95
C CYS A 272 -7.35 -7.96 -0.31
N VAL A 273 -7.22 -8.27 0.99
CA VAL A 273 -8.17 -9.15 1.71
C VAL A 273 -9.56 -8.55 1.69
N THR A 274 -9.68 -7.28 2.07
CA THR A 274 -10.99 -6.64 2.21
C THR A 274 -11.64 -6.35 0.85
N THR A 275 -10.84 -6.12 -0.20
CA THR A 275 -11.34 -6.00 -1.58
C THR A 275 -11.83 -7.35 -2.11
N MET A 276 -11.12 -8.44 -1.82
CA MET A 276 -11.60 -9.79 -2.14
C MET A 276 -12.89 -10.12 -1.39
N GLN A 277 -13.05 -9.71 -0.13
CA GLN A 277 -14.32 -9.84 0.59
C GLN A 277 -15.46 -9.04 -0.07
N LYS A 278 -15.17 -7.86 -0.62
CA LYS A 278 -16.16 -7.06 -1.37
C LYS A 278 -16.60 -7.76 -2.66
N ILE A 279 -15.67 -8.38 -3.38
CA ILE A 279 -15.94 -9.06 -4.66
C ILE A 279 -16.62 -10.42 -4.45
N LEU A 280 -16.10 -11.22 -3.51
CA LEU A 280 -16.44 -12.64 -3.34
C LEU A 280 -17.36 -12.91 -2.15
N GLY A 281 -17.68 -11.89 -1.36
CA GLY A 281 -18.46 -11.98 -0.12
C GLY A 281 -17.59 -12.01 1.14
N SER A 282 -18.12 -11.48 2.24
CA SER A 282 -17.43 -11.30 3.52
C SER A 282 -16.88 -12.60 4.11
N ALA A 283 -17.48 -13.75 3.77
CA ALA A 283 -17.09 -15.07 4.26
C ALA A 283 -16.16 -15.85 3.30
N CYS A 284 -15.68 -15.26 2.19
CA CYS A 284 -14.95 -15.98 1.13
C CYS A 284 -13.69 -16.72 1.61
N PHE A 285 -13.07 -16.29 2.70
CA PHE A 285 -11.87 -16.94 3.26
C PHE A 285 -12.19 -18.07 4.25
N ARG A 286 -13.43 -18.20 4.72
CA ARG A 286 -13.80 -19.18 5.75
C ARG A 286 -13.62 -20.60 5.23
N ASN A 287 -12.70 -21.36 5.84
CA ASN A 287 -12.29 -22.71 5.44
C ASN A 287 -11.69 -22.82 4.01
N ALA A 288 -11.44 -21.68 3.33
CA ALA A 288 -10.85 -21.68 2.00
C ALA A 288 -9.43 -22.25 2.04
N LYS A 289 -9.02 -22.97 1.00
CA LYS A 289 -7.64 -23.44 0.81
C LYS A 289 -6.93 -22.43 -0.09
N VAL A 290 -6.13 -21.57 0.52
CA VAL A 290 -5.52 -20.42 -0.16
C VAL A 290 -4.02 -20.67 -0.32
N THR A 291 -3.55 -20.71 -1.56
CA THR A 291 -2.12 -20.68 -1.86
C THR A 291 -1.67 -19.24 -2.06
N VAL A 292 -0.65 -18.82 -1.30
CA VAL A 292 0.00 -17.52 -1.47
C VAL A 292 1.39 -17.75 -2.05
N VAL A 293 1.65 -17.19 -3.23
CA VAL A 293 2.93 -17.30 -3.93
C VAL A 293 3.73 -16.03 -3.70
N GLY A 294 4.86 -16.15 -3.00
CA GLY A 294 5.65 -15.04 -2.48
C GLY A 294 5.31 -14.75 -1.01
N TYR A 295 6.29 -14.89 -0.14
CA TYR A 295 6.18 -14.61 1.30
C TYR A 295 7.07 -13.44 1.73
N GLY A 296 7.18 -12.44 0.86
CA GLY A 296 7.70 -11.12 1.21
C GLY A 296 6.71 -10.34 2.10
N PRO A 297 6.97 -9.03 2.34
CA PRO A 297 6.12 -8.19 3.19
C PRO A 297 4.63 -8.23 2.83
N VAL A 298 4.30 -8.12 1.53
CA VAL A 298 2.92 -8.19 1.02
C VAL A 298 2.27 -9.55 1.31
N GLY A 299 2.87 -10.64 0.81
CA GLY A 299 2.34 -11.99 0.98
C GLY A 299 2.21 -12.41 2.45
N ARG A 300 3.17 -12.01 3.29
CA ARG A 300 3.10 -12.22 4.74
C ARG A 300 1.95 -11.45 5.39
N GLY A 301 1.79 -10.18 5.01
CA GLY A 301 0.69 -9.33 5.47
C GLY A 301 -0.68 -9.90 5.12
N PHE A 302 -0.84 -10.42 3.91
CA PHE A 302 -2.05 -11.06 3.41
C PHE A 302 -2.31 -12.40 4.13
N ALA A 303 -1.33 -13.29 4.19
CA ALA A 303 -1.43 -14.63 4.79
C ALA A 303 -1.88 -14.60 6.27
N LEU A 304 -1.29 -13.69 7.07
CA LEU A 304 -1.64 -13.51 8.48
C LEU A 304 -3.12 -13.12 8.66
N ARG A 305 -3.62 -12.25 7.79
CA ARG A 305 -5.00 -11.73 7.83
C ARG A 305 -6.01 -12.77 7.41
N ILE A 306 -5.83 -13.43 6.27
CA ILE A 306 -6.78 -14.46 5.83
C ILE A 306 -6.83 -15.65 6.81
N ARG A 307 -5.73 -15.96 7.50
CA ARG A 307 -5.72 -16.95 8.58
C ARG A 307 -6.62 -16.52 9.75
N ALA A 308 -6.59 -15.25 10.13
CA ALA A 308 -7.50 -14.71 11.14
C ALA A 308 -8.98 -14.76 10.68
N LEU A 309 -9.24 -14.78 9.37
CA LEU A 309 -10.58 -15.01 8.80
C LEU A 309 -10.95 -16.49 8.63
N GLY A 310 -10.06 -17.41 9.00
CA GLY A 310 -10.31 -18.86 8.96
C GLY A 310 -9.87 -19.56 7.66
N ALA A 311 -9.00 -18.95 6.87
CA ALA A 311 -8.39 -19.62 5.71
C ALA A 311 -7.31 -20.63 6.13
N ASN A 312 -7.22 -21.72 5.38
CA ASN A 312 -6.10 -22.67 5.42
C ASN A 312 -5.06 -22.21 4.39
N VAL A 313 -3.94 -21.68 4.86
CA VAL A 313 -2.96 -21.02 3.99
C VAL A 313 -1.75 -21.91 3.74
N THR A 314 -1.41 -22.09 2.47
CA THR A 314 -0.17 -22.71 2.01
C THR A 314 0.69 -21.67 1.33
N ILE A 315 1.96 -21.57 1.73
CA ILE A 315 2.94 -20.65 1.18
C ILE A 315 3.81 -21.35 0.13
N CYS A 316 4.08 -20.65 -0.97
CA CYS A 316 5.04 -21.06 -1.99
C CYS A 316 6.03 -19.91 -2.20
N ASP A 317 7.32 -20.16 -2.02
CA ASP A 317 8.37 -19.16 -2.27
C ASP A 317 9.61 -19.83 -2.87
N THR A 318 10.30 -19.13 -3.77
CA THR A 318 11.54 -19.63 -4.37
C THR A 318 12.73 -19.52 -3.41
N ASN A 319 12.65 -18.62 -2.42
CA ASN A 319 13.64 -18.48 -1.36
C ASN A 319 13.33 -19.45 -0.20
N PRO A 320 14.21 -20.42 0.09
CA PRO A 320 13.99 -21.37 1.18
C PRO A 320 13.94 -20.72 2.57
N VAL A 321 14.59 -19.56 2.76
CA VAL A 321 14.51 -18.80 4.02
C VAL A 321 13.10 -18.24 4.22
N GLN A 322 12.47 -17.74 3.17
CA GLN A 322 11.09 -17.25 3.23
C GLN A 322 10.11 -18.39 3.48
N SER A 323 10.31 -19.53 2.82
CA SER A 323 9.51 -20.74 3.06
C SER A 323 9.67 -21.26 4.49
N LEU A 324 10.89 -21.27 5.04
CA LEU A 324 11.13 -21.67 6.43
C LEU A 324 10.49 -20.67 7.42
N ARG A 325 10.60 -19.37 7.15
CA ARG A 325 9.93 -18.32 7.93
C ARG A 325 8.42 -18.53 7.96
N ALA A 326 7.80 -18.89 6.83
CA ALA A 326 6.38 -19.21 6.78
C ALA A 326 6.01 -20.39 7.70
N VAL A 327 6.84 -21.44 7.72
CA VAL A 327 6.64 -22.59 8.63
C VAL A 327 6.71 -22.15 10.09
N PHE A 328 7.69 -21.31 10.46
CA PHE A 328 7.82 -20.79 11.82
C PHE A 328 6.74 -19.76 12.18
N ASP A 329 6.15 -19.07 11.20
CA ASP A 329 4.96 -18.24 11.38
C ASP A 329 3.67 -19.08 11.49
N GLY A 330 3.75 -20.42 11.33
CA GLY A 330 2.64 -21.36 11.49
C GLY A 330 1.85 -21.65 10.21
N PHE A 331 2.50 -21.58 9.04
CA PHE A 331 1.91 -21.91 7.74
C PHE A 331 2.53 -23.18 7.14
N GLU A 332 1.78 -23.89 6.32
CA GLU A 332 2.37 -24.95 5.49
C GLU A 332 3.16 -24.31 4.34
N ALA A 333 4.35 -24.83 4.01
CA ALA A 333 5.11 -24.42 2.83
C ALA A 333 5.24 -25.59 1.84
N LYS A 334 4.93 -25.35 0.56
CA LYS A 334 4.96 -26.36 -0.51
C LYS A 334 5.55 -25.79 -1.80
N ASN A 335 5.98 -26.69 -2.69
CA ASN A 335 6.20 -26.33 -4.09
C ASN A 335 4.86 -25.92 -4.74
N LEU A 336 4.89 -24.87 -5.57
CA LEU A 336 3.74 -24.34 -6.27
C LEU A 336 3.01 -25.41 -7.10
N GLU A 337 3.75 -26.25 -7.82
CA GLU A 337 3.20 -27.31 -8.68
C GLU A 337 2.28 -28.29 -7.93
N CYS A 338 2.61 -28.57 -6.66
CA CYS A 338 1.77 -29.40 -5.81
C CYS A 338 0.61 -28.60 -5.21
N ALA A 339 0.88 -27.38 -4.76
CA ALA A 339 -0.10 -26.55 -4.05
C ALA A 339 -1.32 -26.23 -4.91
N VAL A 340 -1.10 -25.82 -6.19
CA VAL A 340 -2.18 -25.38 -7.10
C VAL A 340 -3.27 -26.44 -7.33
N THR A 341 -2.93 -27.73 -7.25
CA THR A 341 -3.89 -28.83 -7.49
C THR A 341 -4.95 -28.98 -6.40
N SER A 342 -4.69 -28.44 -5.21
CA SER A 342 -5.51 -28.66 -4.01
C SER A 342 -6.18 -27.39 -3.48
N SER A 343 -5.91 -26.25 -4.13
CA SER A 343 -6.32 -24.92 -3.66
C SER A 343 -7.60 -24.45 -4.31
N THR A 344 -8.47 -23.83 -3.50
CA THR A 344 -9.69 -23.17 -3.98
C THR A 344 -9.40 -21.75 -4.43
N MET A 345 -8.28 -21.18 -3.97
CA MET A 345 -7.85 -19.82 -4.29
C MET A 345 -6.32 -19.77 -4.36
N ILE A 346 -5.80 -19.08 -5.37
CA ILE A 346 -4.38 -18.86 -5.59
C ILE A 346 -4.16 -17.36 -5.72
N VAL A 347 -3.19 -16.84 -4.97
CA VAL A 347 -2.85 -15.42 -4.93
C VAL A 347 -1.36 -15.25 -5.17
N SER A 348 -0.99 -14.45 -6.17
CA SER A 348 0.40 -14.10 -6.43
C SER A 348 0.77 -12.77 -5.78
N ALA A 349 1.87 -12.77 -5.04
CA ALA A 349 2.38 -11.65 -4.24
C ALA A 349 3.89 -11.44 -4.46
N THR A 350 4.41 -11.81 -5.63
CA THR A 350 5.85 -11.81 -5.93
C THR A 350 6.31 -10.51 -6.56
N GLY A 351 5.44 -9.83 -7.30
CA GLY A 351 5.84 -8.71 -8.16
C GLY A 351 6.78 -9.15 -9.27
N VAL A 352 6.64 -10.38 -9.79
CA VAL A 352 7.49 -10.98 -10.84
C VAL A 352 6.64 -11.52 -11.99
N ARG A 353 6.98 -11.11 -13.22
CA ARG A 353 6.23 -11.46 -14.42
C ARG A 353 6.24 -12.98 -14.60
N HIS A 354 5.10 -13.54 -14.96
CA HIS A 354 4.91 -14.97 -15.22
C HIS A 354 5.22 -15.87 -14.02
N THR A 355 4.94 -15.38 -12.80
CA THR A 355 4.99 -16.21 -11.59
C THR A 355 3.98 -17.35 -11.68
N ILE A 356 2.76 -17.05 -12.09
CA ILE A 356 1.74 -18.05 -12.38
C ILE A 356 1.70 -18.28 -13.89
N THR A 357 2.32 -19.36 -14.34
CA THR A 357 2.40 -19.74 -15.74
C THR A 357 1.10 -20.38 -16.24
N LEU A 358 0.95 -20.51 -17.56
CA LEU A 358 -0.15 -21.26 -18.16
C LEU A 358 -0.21 -22.72 -17.67
N GLN A 359 0.95 -23.36 -17.47
CA GLN A 359 1.01 -24.74 -16.96
C GLN A 359 0.53 -24.85 -15.51
N HIS A 360 0.81 -23.85 -14.66
CA HIS A 360 0.24 -23.79 -13.32
C HIS A 360 -1.29 -23.64 -13.39
N MET A 361 -1.81 -22.76 -14.26
CA MET A 361 -3.26 -22.56 -14.43
C MET A 361 -3.98 -23.83 -14.91
N GLN A 362 -3.38 -24.60 -15.82
CA GLN A 362 -3.95 -25.86 -16.32
C GLN A 362 -4.16 -26.93 -15.23
N LYS A 363 -3.38 -26.85 -14.13
CA LYS A 363 -3.45 -27.77 -12.99
C LYS A 363 -4.38 -27.30 -11.87
N MET A 364 -4.97 -26.12 -11.99
CA MET A 364 -5.91 -25.60 -10.99
C MET A 364 -7.20 -26.41 -10.96
N GLN A 365 -7.99 -26.23 -9.90
CA GLN A 365 -9.32 -26.81 -9.80
C GLN A 365 -10.33 -26.02 -10.65
N GLU A 366 -11.38 -26.70 -11.11
CA GLU A 366 -12.53 -26.06 -11.73
C GLU A 366 -13.11 -24.99 -10.79
N ASN A 367 -13.34 -23.79 -11.32
CA ASN A 367 -13.78 -22.59 -10.60
C ASN A 367 -12.82 -22.06 -9.53
N ALA A 368 -11.54 -22.47 -9.53
CA ALA A 368 -10.55 -21.87 -8.64
C ALA A 368 -10.48 -20.35 -8.83
N ILE A 369 -10.24 -19.62 -7.74
CA ILE A 369 -10.06 -18.17 -7.77
C ILE A 369 -8.57 -17.85 -7.97
N LEU A 370 -8.27 -16.93 -8.89
CA LEU A 370 -6.92 -16.47 -9.17
C LEU A 370 -6.84 -14.94 -9.07
N ALA A 371 -5.89 -14.44 -8.28
CA ALA A 371 -5.71 -13.00 -8.03
C ALA A 371 -4.23 -12.60 -7.96
N VAL A 372 -3.97 -11.31 -8.22
CA VAL A 372 -2.65 -10.68 -8.05
C VAL A 372 -2.72 -9.61 -6.96
N ILE A 373 -1.71 -9.62 -6.09
CA ILE A 373 -1.48 -8.62 -5.05
C ILE A 373 -0.04 -8.09 -5.07
N GLY A 374 0.81 -8.54 -6.00
CA GLY A 374 2.20 -8.08 -6.14
C GLY A 374 2.37 -6.76 -6.92
N GLY A 375 1.39 -6.40 -7.76
CA GLY A 375 1.29 -5.07 -8.37
C GLY A 375 2.18 -4.81 -9.58
N ILE A 376 2.43 -5.83 -10.42
CA ILE A 376 3.05 -5.63 -11.74
C ILE A 376 2.24 -6.30 -12.85
N ALA A 377 2.35 -5.75 -14.05
CA ALA A 377 1.73 -6.31 -15.24
C ALA A 377 2.22 -7.73 -15.53
N ASN A 378 1.28 -8.62 -15.87
CA ASN A 378 1.53 -10.01 -16.27
C ASN A 378 2.23 -10.86 -15.21
N GLU A 379 1.99 -10.65 -13.92
CA GLU A 379 2.40 -11.59 -12.86
C GLU A 379 1.77 -12.99 -13.09
N ILE A 380 0.58 -13.02 -13.71
CA ILE A 380 -0.03 -14.20 -14.32
C ILE A 380 0.22 -14.15 -15.84
N ALA A 381 0.56 -15.28 -16.47
CA ALA A 381 0.79 -15.40 -17.91
C ALA A 381 -0.50 -15.34 -18.75
N LEU A 382 -1.30 -14.29 -18.57
CA LEU A 382 -2.56 -14.06 -19.31
C LEU A 382 -2.30 -13.64 -20.76
N ASP A 383 -1.15 -13.05 -21.05
CA ASP A 383 -0.68 -12.70 -22.39
C ASP A 383 -0.37 -13.93 -23.27
N GLU A 384 -0.25 -15.12 -22.67
CA GLU A 384 -0.18 -16.40 -23.40
C GLU A 384 -1.56 -16.93 -23.82
N ILE A 385 -2.65 -16.30 -23.35
CA ILE A 385 -4.02 -16.65 -23.75
C ILE A 385 -4.42 -15.74 -24.93
N ARG A 386 -4.44 -16.33 -26.13
CA ARG A 386 -4.59 -15.65 -27.44
C ARG A 386 -5.65 -14.53 -27.49
N ASP A 387 -6.78 -14.72 -26.83
CA ASP A 387 -7.93 -13.81 -26.92
C ASP A 387 -8.19 -13.04 -25.61
N PHE A 388 -7.29 -13.13 -24.63
CA PHE A 388 -7.42 -12.36 -23.40
C PHE A 388 -7.08 -10.89 -23.62
N LYS A 389 -8.05 -10.02 -23.33
CA LYS A 389 -7.84 -8.57 -23.25
C LYS A 389 -8.44 -8.05 -21.94
N PRO A 390 -7.67 -7.29 -21.14
CA PRO A 390 -8.19 -6.73 -19.90
C PRO A 390 -9.32 -5.73 -20.21
N ILE A 391 -10.34 -5.72 -19.36
CA ILE A 391 -11.45 -4.76 -19.45
C ILE A 391 -11.46 -3.93 -18.17
N VAL A 392 -11.09 -2.64 -18.30
CA VAL A 392 -11.00 -1.70 -17.19
C VAL A 392 -12.29 -1.69 -16.36
N GLY A 393 -12.14 -1.82 -15.04
CA GLY A 393 -13.26 -1.82 -14.10
C GLY A 393 -13.96 -3.17 -13.91
N THR A 394 -13.51 -4.24 -14.57
CA THR A 394 -14.03 -5.59 -14.33
C THR A 394 -13.43 -6.15 -13.05
N SER A 395 -14.26 -6.39 -12.03
CA SER A 395 -13.80 -6.91 -10.75
C SER A 395 -13.60 -8.42 -10.72
N GLN A 396 -14.37 -9.14 -11.54
CA GLN A 396 -14.36 -10.58 -11.60
C GLN A 396 -14.75 -11.03 -13.01
N ARG A 397 -14.02 -12.02 -13.56
CA ARG A 397 -14.33 -12.65 -14.84
C ARG A 397 -14.08 -14.15 -14.78
N GLN A 398 -14.99 -14.94 -15.35
CA GLN A 398 -14.70 -16.33 -15.67
C GLN A 398 -13.84 -16.39 -16.94
N ILE A 399 -12.71 -17.09 -16.88
CA ILE A 399 -11.86 -17.35 -18.04
C ILE A 399 -11.72 -18.86 -18.24
N GLN A 400 -11.78 -19.29 -19.50
CA GLN A 400 -11.46 -20.66 -19.87
C GLN A 400 -9.94 -20.77 -20.06
N VAL A 401 -9.26 -21.54 -19.21
CA VAL A 401 -7.84 -21.82 -19.40
C VAL A 401 -7.68 -22.77 -20.61
N PRO A 402 -6.80 -22.48 -21.57
CA PRO A 402 -6.51 -23.39 -22.68
C PRO A 402 -6.06 -24.77 -22.18
N ASN A 403 -6.78 -25.83 -22.57
CA ASN A 403 -6.57 -27.21 -22.10
C ASN A 403 -6.61 -27.37 -20.56
N GLY A 404 -7.36 -26.51 -19.88
CA GLY A 404 -7.46 -26.47 -18.43
C GLY A 404 -8.90 -26.22 -17.96
N PRO A 405 -9.07 -25.93 -16.66
CA PRO A 405 -10.37 -25.61 -16.08
C PRO A 405 -10.89 -24.23 -16.51
N GLN A 406 -12.16 -23.95 -16.22
CA GLN A 406 -12.63 -22.58 -16.08
C GLN A 406 -12.20 -22.05 -14.70
N ILE A 407 -11.67 -20.83 -14.64
CA ILE A 407 -11.26 -20.19 -13.38
C ILE A 407 -11.88 -18.79 -13.22
N THR A 408 -12.02 -18.37 -11.97
CA THR A 408 -12.45 -17.03 -11.60
C THR A 408 -11.23 -16.11 -11.48
N LEU A 409 -11.04 -15.21 -12.44
CA LEU A 409 -10.01 -14.19 -12.40
C LEU A 409 -10.51 -12.94 -11.66
N ILE A 410 -9.73 -12.47 -10.69
CA ILE A 410 -9.99 -11.24 -9.93
C ILE A 410 -9.23 -10.07 -10.57
N SER A 411 -9.90 -8.93 -10.67
CA SER A 411 -9.30 -7.65 -11.09
C SER A 411 -8.49 -7.75 -12.39
N GLU A 412 -8.97 -8.55 -13.35
CA GLU A 412 -8.30 -8.74 -14.64
C GLU A 412 -6.87 -9.32 -14.57
N GLY A 413 -6.48 -9.88 -13.42
CA GLY A 413 -5.12 -10.35 -13.18
C GLY A 413 -4.13 -9.26 -12.83
N ASP A 414 -4.63 -8.06 -12.49
CA ASP A 414 -3.85 -6.93 -12.00
C ASP A 414 -3.97 -6.80 -10.46
N GLY A 415 -3.28 -5.82 -9.88
CA GLY A 415 -3.25 -5.57 -8.44
C GLY A 415 -4.66 -5.33 -7.88
N THR A 416 -5.09 -6.26 -7.03
CA THR A 416 -6.47 -6.34 -6.56
C THR A 416 -6.92 -5.08 -5.80
N ASN A 417 -6.04 -4.54 -4.94
CA ASN A 417 -6.34 -3.41 -4.05
C ASN A 417 -6.60 -2.09 -4.78
N TYR A 418 -5.89 -1.79 -5.88
CA TYR A 418 -6.04 -0.51 -6.59
C TYR A 418 -6.92 -0.62 -7.84
N THR A 419 -6.92 -1.76 -8.55
CA THR A 419 -7.70 -1.93 -9.79
C THR A 419 -9.20 -1.95 -9.51
N THR A 420 -9.60 -2.53 -8.37
CA THR A 420 -11.00 -2.78 -8.01
C THR A 420 -11.37 -2.42 -6.57
N GLY A 421 -10.34 -2.16 -5.75
CA GLY A 421 -10.46 -1.66 -4.39
C GLY A 421 -10.30 -0.15 -4.34
N GLY A 422 -10.11 0.38 -3.13
CA GLY A 422 -9.88 1.81 -2.88
C GLY A 422 -8.42 2.16 -2.64
N GLY A 423 -7.47 1.33 -3.11
CA GLY A 423 -6.05 1.45 -2.79
C GLY A 423 -5.73 1.07 -1.34
N ASN A 424 -4.53 1.42 -0.90
CA ASN A 424 -4.08 1.18 0.48
C ASN A 424 -4.78 2.13 1.47
N PRO A 425 -4.89 1.77 2.76
CA PRO A 425 -5.67 2.56 3.72
C PRO A 425 -5.11 3.98 3.91
N ILE A 426 -5.99 4.93 4.22
CA ILE A 426 -5.61 6.36 4.32
C ILE A 426 -4.44 6.59 5.29
N GLU A 427 -4.51 6.01 6.49
CA GLU A 427 -3.48 6.17 7.51
C GLU A 427 -2.13 5.58 7.13
N ILE A 428 -2.11 4.60 6.24
CA ILE A 428 -0.88 3.96 5.76
C ILE A 428 -0.26 4.83 4.65
N MET A 429 -1.07 5.34 3.73
CA MET A 429 -0.60 6.27 2.69
C MET A 429 -0.11 7.60 3.26
N ASP A 430 -0.61 8.03 4.42
CA ASP A 430 -0.05 9.17 5.16
C ASP A 430 1.45 8.97 5.46
N PHE A 431 1.86 7.74 5.79
CA PHE A 431 3.26 7.42 6.03
C PHE A 431 4.05 7.38 4.73
N SER A 432 3.57 6.65 3.72
CA SER A 432 4.23 6.54 2.41
C SER A 432 4.47 7.93 1.81
N PHE A 433 3.48 8.81 1.87
CA PHE A 433 3.63 10.18 1.36
C PHE A 433 4.46 11.10 2.24
N ALA A 434 4.52 10.87 3.56
CA ALA A 434 5.50 11.54 4.41
C ALA A 434 6.95 11.14 4.03
N VAL A 435 7.18 9.88 3.64
CA VAL A 435 8.48 9.43 3.11
C VAL A 435 8.74 10.07 1.73
N GLN A 436 7.75 10.15 0.85
CA GLN A 436 7.87 10.85 -0.44
C GLN A 436 8.24 12.33 -0.27
N VAL A 437 7.56 13.04 0.63
CA VAL A 437 7.90 14.43 0.97
C VAL A 437 9.33 14.54 1.51
N SER A 438 9.76 13.59 2.33
CA SER A 438 11.13 13.54 2.83
C SER A 438 12.15 13.32 1.70
N ALA A 439 11.83 12.50 0.71
CA ALA A 439 12.64 12.31 -0.50
C ALA A 439 12.72 13.60 -1.34
N VAL A 440 11.61 14.30 -1.53
CA VAL A 440 11.60 15.61 -2.20
C VAL A 440 12.48 16.61 -1.45
N ALA A 441 12.34 16.70 -0.13
CA ALA A 441 13.15 17.58 0.70
C ALA A 441 14.64 17.23 0.63
N TYR A 442 14.98 15.95 0.70
CA TYR A 442 16.35 15.44 0.59
C TYR A 442 16.99 15.78 -0.76
N LEU A 443 16.27 15.55 -1.87
CA LEU A 443 16.70 15.94 -3.21
C LEU A 443 16.93 17.44 -3.34
N LEU A 444 16.03 18.26 -2.80
CA LEU A 444 16.16 19.72 -2.82
C LEU A 444 17.32 20.23 -1.96
N GLU A 445 17.56 19.59 -0.82
CA GLU A 445 18.69 19.89 0.05
C GLU A 445 20.03 19.61 -0.67
N HIS A 446 20.15 18.51 -1.40
CA HIS A 446 21.43 18.10 -1.98
C HIS A 446 21.66 18.64 -3.40
N ASN A 447 20.59 18.77 -4.20
CA ASN A 447 20.70 19.13 -5.62
C ASN A 447 19.86 20.36 -6.02
N GLY A 448 18.99 20.85 -5.14
CA GLY A 448 18.12 22.01 -5.39
C GLY A 448 18.79 23.38 -5.13
N LYS A 449 17.97 24.43 -5.07
CA LYS A 449 18.43 25.83 -4.94
C LYS A 449 19.26 26.08 -3.66
N ASN A 450 19.01 25.30 -2.61
CA ASN A 450 19.67 25.44 -1.31
C ASN A 450 20.91 24.54 -1.15
N ALA A 451 21.30 23.76 -2.17
CA ALA A 451 22.43 22.84 -2.12
C ALA A 451 23.77 23.46 -1.75
N ASN A 452 23.97 24.75 -2.05
CA ASN A 452 25.21 25.45 -1.71
C ASN A 452 25.24 25.93 -0.24
N LYS A 453 24.09 25.98 0.44
CA LYS A 453 23.98 26.34 1.87
C LYS A 453 24.18 25.13 2.77
N SER A 454 23.69 23.95 2.38
CA SER A 454 23.95 22.70 3.09
C SER A 454 25.37 22.20 2.75
N ASN A 455 26.25 22.13 3.76
CA ASN A 455 27.59 21.52 3.68
C ASN A 455 28.57 22.08 2.61
N ASN A 456 28.54 23.39 2.28
CA ASN A 456 29.45 24.03 1.32
C ASN A 456 29.50 23.32 -0.06
N GLY A 457 28.39 22.71 -0.51
CA GLY A 457 28.28 22.05 -1.82
C GLY A 457 29.05 20.72 -1.95
N LYS A 458 29.58 20.16 -0.86
CA LYS A 458 30.38 18.91 -0.88
C LYS A 458 29.54 17.63 -1.00
N ASN A 459 28.22 17.71 -0.83
CA ASN A 459 27.31 16.55 -0.81
C ASN A 459 26.27 16.60 -1.93
N ARG A 460 26.62 17.03 -3.15
CA ARG A 460 25.69 16.87 -4.29
C ARG A 460 25.50 15.38 -4.60
N LEU A 461 24.26 14.98 -4.87
CA LEU A 461 23.96 13.62 -5.32
C LEU A 461 24.28 13.53 -6.81
N ASN A 462 25.14 12.58 -7.17
CA ASN A 462 25.38 12.22 -8.56
C ASN A 462 24.28 11.28 -9.05
N ALA A 463 24.35 10.85 -10.33
CA ALA A 463 23.50 9.78 -10.79
C ALA A 463 23.76 8.50 -9.97
N GLY A 464 22.69 7.89 -9.49
CA GLY A 464 22.77 6.72 -8.63
C GLY A 464 21.52 6.52 -7.78
N ILE A 465 21.44 5.38 -7.10
CA ILE A 465 20.33 5.03 -6.22
C ILE A 465 20.75 5.28 -4.77
N TYR A 466 19.92 5.99 -4.03
CA TYR A 466 20.19 6.44 -2.67
C TYR A 466 19.05 6.05 -1.72
N GLN A 467 19.41 5.90 -0.45
CA GLN A 467 18.48 5.68 0.65
C GLN A 467 18.23 6.98 1.40
N LEU A 468 17.02 7.13 1.95
CA LEU A 468 16.79 8.16 2.95
C LEU A 468 17.56 7.82 4.23
N PRO A 469 18.06 8.83 4.96
CA PRO A 469 18.62 8.60 6.29
C PRO A 469 17.58 8.01 7.24
N GLU A 470 18.00 7.10 8.13
CA GLU A 470 17.14 6.50 9.16
C GLU A 470 16.41 7.56 10.02
N ALA A 471 17.05 8.73 10.22
CA ALA A 471 16.45 9.86 10.92
C ALA A 471 15.12 10.34 10.31
N SER A 472 14.94 10.20 8.99
CA SER A 472 13.68 10.53 8.31
C SER A 472 12.56 9.59 8.74
N ASP A 473 12.81 8.28 8.72
CA ASP A 473 11.85 7.27 9.19
C ASP A 473 11.52 7.47 10.67
N ASN A 474 12.53 7.71 11.50
CA ASN A 474 12.35 7.95 12.93
C ASN A 474 11.48 9.20 13.19
N GLN A 475 11.70 10.30 12.45
CA GLN A 475 10.89 11.51 12.59
C GLN A 475 9.42 11.26 12.22
N ILE A 476 9.17 10.59 11.09
CA ILE A 476 7.80 10.27 10.65
C ILE A 476 7.12 9.33 11.65
N ALA A 477 7.82 8.31 12.13
CA ALA A 477 7.32 7.36 13.13
C ALA A 477 6.96 8.06 14.46
N SER A 478 7.82 8.97 14.94
CA SER A 478 7.53 9.78 16.13
C SER A 478 6.25 10.61 15.98
N ILE A 479 6.10 11.32 14.87
CA ILE A 479 4.86 12.08 14.57
C ILE A 479 3.66 11.13 14.52
N ALA A 480 3.79 9.99 13.84
CA ALA A 480 2.72 9.01 13.70
C ALA A 480 2.24 8.43 15.04
N LEU A 481 3.17 8.14 15.96
CA LEU A 481 2.88 7.69 17.32
C LEU A 481 2.18 8.80 18.11
N GLU A 482 2.71 10.02 18.10
CA GLU A 482 2.12 11.16 18.81
C GLU A 482 0.67 11.41 18.39
N LYS A 483 0.39 11.43 17.07
CA LYS A 483 -0.96 11.61 16.53
C LYS A 483 -1.94 10.50 16.93
N ARG A 484 -1.42 9.33 17.31
CA ARG A 484 -2.20 8.18 17.77
C ARG A 484 -2.25 8.05 19.29
N GLY A 485 -1.63 8.98 20.03
CA GLY A 485 -1.58 8.93 21.50
C GLY A 485 -0.60 7.88 22.04
N TYR A 486 0.38 7.45 21.22
CA TYR A 486 1.46 6.56 21.62
C TYR A 486 2.78 7.33 21.70
N SER A 487 3.81 6.71 22.28
CA SER A 487 5.14 7.27 22.40
C SER A 487 6.21 6.20 22.22
N ALA A 488 7.31 6.56 21.58
CA ALA A 488 8.53 5.76 21.63
C ALA A 488 9.26 6.00 22.97
N SER A 489 9.94 4.97 23.48
CA SER A 489 10.80 5.12 24.66
C SER A 489 12.09 5.86 24.31
N GLU A 490 12.60 6.66 25.23
CA GLU A 490 13.91 7.31 25.09
C GLU A 490 14.94 6.63 26.01
N ALA A 491 16.11 6.30 25.45
CA ALA A 491 17.24 5.84 26.26
C ALA A 491 17.77 6.99 27.12
N ASN A 492 18.09 6.71 28.39
CA ASN A 492 18.74 7.69 29.26
C ASN A 492 20.17 7.94 28.77
N LYS A 493 20.37 9.05 28.04
CA LYS A 493 21.67 9.44 27.45
C LYS A 493 22.81 9.54 28.47
N ASN A 494 22.50 9.71 29.76
CA ASN A 494 23.48 9.95 30.82
C ASN A 494 23.87 8.69 31.60
N ASN A 495 23.24 7.54 31.35
CA ASN A 495 23.56 6.31 32.09
C ASN A 495 24.70 5.49 31.47
N GLY A 496 25.24 5.91 30.32
CA GLY A 496 26.33 5.23 29.61
C GLY A 496 25.91 3.96 28.87
N TYR A 497 24.62 3.59 28.87
CA TYR A 497 24.11 2.41 28.19
C TYR A 497 23.27 2.80 26.97
N ARG A 498 23.62 2.24 25.82
CA ARG A 498 22.90 2.42 24.56
C ARG A 498 21.91 1.29 24.35
N TRP A 499 20.61 1.59 24.48
CA TRP A 499 19.54 0.61 24.27
C TRP A 499 19.30 0.30 22.78
N ASP A 500 19.82 1.15 21.92
CA ASP A 500 19.87 1.00 20.46
C ASP A 500 20.99 0.06 20.00
N LEU A 501 21.91 -0.35 20.89
CA LEU A 501 22.85 -1.44 20.60
C LEU A 501 22.10 -2.77 20.68
N THR A 502 21.62 -3.25 19.54
CA THR A 502 21.27 -4.67 19.42
C THR A 502 22.56 -5.50 19.36
N ARG A 503 22.51 -6.78 19.77
CA ARG A 503 23.66 -7.72 19.75
C ARG A 503 24.34 -7.85 18.37
N PHE A 504 23.74 -7.34 17.29
CA PHE A 504 24.22 -7.43 15.91
C PHE A 504 24.69 -6.10 15.32
N ALA A 505 24.58 -4.98 16.04
CA ALA A 505 25.00 -3.66 15.56
C ALA A 505 26.53 -3.44 15.61
N GLU A 506 27.30 -4.37 16.19
CA GLU A 506 28.76 -4.26 16.29
C GLU A 506 29.52 -4.58 14.98
N GLU A 507 28.86 -5.14 13.95
CA GLU A 507 29.56 -5.56 12.72
C GLU A 507 29.54 -4.53 11.57
N GLU A 508 28.71 -3.49 11.62
CA GLU A 508 28.61 -2.49 10.53
C GLU A 508 29.47 -1.22 10.74
N SER A 509 30.34 -1.21 11.76
CA SER A 509 31.21 -0.07 12.06
C SER A 509 32.69 -0.45 12.23
N ASN A 510 33.24 -1.20 11.27
CA ASN A 510 34.68 -1.36 11.05
C ASN A 510 35.07 -1.13 9.59
#